data_AF-A0A810NZI9-F1
#
_entry.id   AF-A0A810NZI9-F1
#
_cell.length_a   1.000
_cell.length_b   1.000
_cell.length_c   1.000
_cell.angle_alpha   90.00
_cell.angle_beta   90.00
_cell.angle_gamma   90.00
#
_symmetry.space_group_name_H-M   'P 1'
#
loop_
_entity.id
_entity.type
_entity.pdbx_description
1 polymer ?
#
loop_
_entity_poly.entity_id
_entity_poly.type
_entity_poly.pdbx_seq_one_letter_code
_entity_poly.pdbx_strand_id
1 'polypeptide(L)'
;MRHPGAFRPEELRGSPWFTGVELQQVVTVVPYATARYLTLLTTFSPHRMLPEPQRVRLHAALADLVDAHGGVVEQKLTTDLWPARRTG
;
A
#
# COMPACT_ATOMS: atom_id res chain seq x y z
N MET A 1 -7.70 -14.05 -0.94
CA MET A 1 -6.86 -14.41 -2.10
C MET A 1 -5.48 -13.79 -1.89
N ARG A 2 -4.43 -14.58 -1.64
CA ARG A 2 -3.06 -14.05 -1.40
C ARG A 2 -2.38 -13.76 -2.75
N HIS A 3 -1.69 -12.62 -2.86
CA HIS A 3 -1.00 -12.23 -4.09
C HIS A 3 0.19 -13.18 -4.40
N PRO A 4 0.35 -13.65 -5.65
CA PRO A 4 1.57 -14.34 -6.08
C PRO A 4 2.76 -13.40 -5.91
N GLY A 5 3.81 -13.84 -5.21
CA GLY A 5 4.98 -12.99 -4.88
C GLY A 5 4.94 -12.32 -3.51
N ALA A 6 3.92 -12.60 -2.68
CA ALA A 6 3.92 -12.16 -1.29
C ALA A 6 5.13 -12.76 -0.55
N PHE A 7 5.92 -11.90 0.07
CA PHE A 7 7.05 -12.29 0.92
C PHE A 7 6.60 -13.29 1.99
N ARG A 8 7.37 -14.37 2.16
CA ARG A 8 7.11 -15.44 3.15
C ARG A 8 8.15 -15.39 4.25
N PRO A 9 7.81 -14.91 5.45
CA PRO A 9 8.77 -14.80 6.54
C PRO A 9 9.41 -16.13 6.95
N GLU A 10 8.75 -17.25 6.66
CA GLU A 10 9.26 -18.60 6.87
C GLU A 10 10.54 -18.87 6.07
N GLU A 11 10.69 -18.25 4.90
CA GLU A 11 11.90 -18.38 4.06
C GLU A 11 13.13 -17.77 4.75
N LEU A 12 12.98 -16.66 5.50
CA LEU A 12 14.06 -16.10 6.29
C LEU A 12 14.33 -16.90 7.56
N ARG A 13 13.27 -17.26 8.31
CA ARG A 13 13.42 -17.97 9.60
C ARG A 13 13.96 -19.39 9.44
N GLY A 14 13.63 -20.06 8.34
CA GLY A 14 14.08 -21.41 8.04
C GLY A 14 15.45 -21.47 7.35
N SER A 15 16.02 -20.33 6.96
CA SER A 15 17.29 -20.29 6.24
C SER A 15 18.47 -20.34 7.23
N PRO A 16 19.50 -21.17 6.97
CA PRO A 16 20.73 -21.17 7.78
C PRO A 16 21.58 -19.91 7.56
N TRP A 17 21.28 -19.10 6.53
CA TRP A 17 22.04 -17.90 6.19
C TRP A 17 21.69 -16.68 7.03
N PHE A 18 20.63 -16.76 7.84
CA PHE A 18 20.15 -15.65 8.64
C PHE A 18 19.97 -16.04 10.10
N THR A 19 20.33 -15.14 11.00
CA THR A 19 20.12 -15.27 12.44
C THR A 19 19.50 -14.00 13.00
N GLY A 20 18.83 -14.10 14.16
CA GLY A 20 18.16 -12.97 14.80
C GLY A 20 17.08 -12.35 13.92
N VAL A 21 16.29 -13.18 13.24
CA VAL A 21 15.17 -12.72 12.40
C VAL A 21 14.04 -12.22 13.30
N GLU A 22 13.72 -10.93 13.22
CA GLU A 22 12.64 -10.31 13.97
C GLU A 22 11.59 -9.72 13.03
N LEU A 23 10.35 -9.55 13.53
CA LEU A 23 9.34 -8.74 12.87
C LEU A 23 9.20 -7.43 13.62
N GLN A 24 9.38 -6.32 12.92
CA GLN A 24 9.05 -5.00 13.41
C GLN A 24 7.95 -4.42 12.54
N GLN A 25 6.77 -4.19 13.12
CA GLN A 25 5.64 -3.62 12.41
C GLN A 25 5.55 -2.11 12.69
N VAL A 26 5.66 -1.32 11.64
CA VAL A 26 5.48 0.14 11.70
C VAL A 26 4.11 0.47 11.12
N VAL A 27 3.30 1.18 11.90
CA VAL A 27 1.96 1.61 11.48
C VAL A 27 1.93 3.13 11.42
N THR A 28 1.62 3.68 10.26
CA THR A 28 1.52 5.12 10.03
C THR A 28 0.16 5.43 9.43
N VAL A 29 -0.56 6.39 10.01
CA VAL A 29 -1.77 6.95 9.40
C VAL A 29 -1.35 8.22 8.65
N VAL A 30 -1.52 8.21 7.33
CA VAL A 30 -1.14 9.34 6.46
C VAL A 30 -2.41 10.01 5.95
N PRO A 31 -2.60 11.32 6.20
CA PRO A 31 -3.72 12.05 5.61
C PRO A 31 -3.44 12.33 4.13
N TYR A 32 -4.39 11.96 3.28
CA TYR A 32 -4.39 12.27 1.87
C TYR A 32 -5.53 13.24 1.55
N ALA A 33 -5.18 14.49 1.28
CA ALA A 33 -6.13 15.43 0.67
C ALA A 33 -6.61 14.88 -0.69
N THR A 34 -7.85 15.18 -1.07
CA THR A 34 -8.52 14.65 -2.27
C THR A 34 -7.63 14.60 -3.52
N ALA A 35 -7.00 15.72 -3.89
CA ALA A 35 -6.12 15.77 -5.08
C ALA A 35 -4.92 14.81 -4.99
N ARG A 36 -4.31 14.69 -3.81
CA ARG A 36 -3.18 13.76 -3.57
C ARG A 36 -3.67 12.32 -3.59
N TYR A 37 -4.85 12.04 -3.06
CA TYR A 37 -5.46 10.72 -3.10
C TYR A 37 -5.76 10.27 -4.54
N LEU A 38 -6.36 11.13 -5.36
CA LEU A 38 -6.62 10.84 -6.76
C LEU A 38 -5.33 10.61 -7.55
N THR A 39 -4.29 11.40 -7.27
CA THR A 39 -2.97 11.17 -7.86
C THR A 39 -2.43 9.79 -7.50
N LEU A 40 -2.54 9.36 -6.25
CA LEU A 40 -2.16 8.00 -5.83
C LEU A 40 -2.92 6.94 -6.63
N LEU A 41 -4.24 7.12 -6.84
CA LEU A 41 -5.05 6.15 -7.60
C LEU A 41 -4.55 5.97 -9.04
N THR A 42 -3.95 6.98 -9.65
CA THR A 42 -3.36 6.85 -11.00
C THR A 42 -2.17 5.89 -11.07
N THR A 43 -1.58 5.51 -9.94
CA THR A 43 -0.46 4.56 -9.89
C THR A 43 -0.92 3.10 -9.92
N PHE A 44 -2.17 2.82 -9.56
CA PHE A 44 -2.71 1.47 -9.52
C PHE A 44 -3.12 0.97 -10.90
N SER A 45 -2.68 -0.25 -11.26
CA SER A 45 -2.94 -0.85 -12.58
C SER A 45 -4.43 -0.83 -12.99
N PRO A 46 -5.40 -1.16 -12.11
CA PRO A 46 -6.82 -1.11 -12.48
C PRO A 46 -7.24 0.29 -12.96
N HIS A 47 -6.84 1.36 -12.27
CA HIS A 47 -7.18 2.72 -12.68
C HIS A 47 -6.45 3.16 -13.96
N ARG A 48 -5.19 2.74 -14.14
CA ARG A 48 -4.43 3.03 -15.36
C ARG A 48 -5.03 2.36 -16.60
N MET A 49 -5.56 1.15 -16.44
CA MET A 49 -6.10 0.35 -17.53
C MET A 49 -7.53 0.73 -17.92
N LEU A 50 -8.21 1.59 -17.14
CA LEU A 50 -9.54 2.07 -17.49
C LEU A 50 -9.49 2.96 -18.75
N PRO A 51 -10.46 2.82 -19.67
CA PRO A 51 -10.71 3.81 -20.71
C PRO A 51 -10.83 5.21 -20.11
N GLU A 52 -10.21 6.20 -20.75
CA GLU A 52 -10.12 7.56 -20.23
C GLU A 52 -11.46 8.16 -19.79
N PRO A 53 -12.57 8.07 -20.57
CA PRO A 53 -13.86 8.60 -20.14
C PRO A 53 -14.39 7.94 -18.87
N GLN A 54 -14.12 6.65 -18.66
CA GLN A 54 -14.53 5.93 -17.45
C GLN A 54 -13.67 6.35 -16.26
N ARG A 55 -12.36 6.46 -16.46
CA ARG A 55 -11.42 6.92 -15.43
C ARG A 55 -11.75 8.32 -14.93
N VAL A 56 -12.02 9.26 -15.85
CA VAL A 56 -12.37 10.65 -15.50
C VAL A 56 -13.66 10.69 -14.68
N ARG A 57 -14.72 10.02 -15.12
CA ARG A 57 -16.00 9.98 -14.36
C ARG A 57 -15.83 9.36 -12.98
N LEU A 58 -15.07 8.27 -12.88
CA LEU A 58 -14.79 7.63 -11.60
C LEU A 58 -14.00 8.56 -10.66
N HIS A 59 -12.94 9.20 -11.16
CA HIS A 59 -12.12 10.11 -10.35
C HIS A 59 -12.89 11.34 -9.90
N ALA A 60 -13.80 11.88 -10.73
CA ALA A 60 -14.71 12.96 -10.34
C ALA A 60 -15.66 12.51 -9.20
N ALA A 61 -16.33 11.37 -9.35
CA ALA A 61 -17.23 10.85 -8.32
C ALA A 61 -16.51 10.55 -6.99
N LEU A 62 -15.27 10.08 -7.06
CA LEU A 62 -14.43 9.89 -5.88
C LEU A 62 -14.04 11.22 -5.24
N ALA A 63 -13.74 12.25 -6.03
CA ALA A 63 -13.46 13.59 -5.53
C ALA A 63 -14.64 14.14 -4.73
N ASP A 64 -15.82 14.13 -5.35
CA ASP A 64 -17.07 14.61 -4.74
C ASP A 64 -17.36 13.87 -3.42
N LEU A 65 -17.15 12.55 -3.41
CA LEU A 65 -17.37 11.74 -2.21
C LEU A 65 -16.37 12.09 -1.09
N VAL A 66 -15.09 12.22 -1.40
CA VAL A 66 -14.07 12.54 -0.39
C VAL A 66 -14.29 13.94 0.15
N ASP A 67 -14.57 14.91 -0.72
CA ASP A 67 -14.83 16.30 -0.33
C ASP A 67 -16.08 16.41 0.56
N ALA A 68 -17.15 15.68 0.26
CA ALA A 68 -18.35 15.58 1.10
C ALA A 68 -18.06 14.99 2.50
N HIS A 69 -16.97 14.25 2.67
CA HIS A 69 -16.55 13.63 3.94
C HIS A 69 -15.34 14.33 4.57
N GLY A 70 -15.11 15.60 4.26
CA GLY A 70 -14.07 16.43 4.89
C GLY A 70 -12.77 16.53 4.10
N GLY A 71 -12.75 16.07 2.84
CA GLY A 71 -11.67 16.33 1.90
C GLY A 71 -10.35 15.60 2.19
N VAL A 72 -10.37 14.62 3.10
CA VAL A 72 -9.19 13.86 3.51
C VAL A 72 -9.53 12.38 3.66
N VAL A 73 -8.68 11.53 3.07
CA VAL A 73 -8.68 10.08 3.31
C VAL A 73 -7.54 9.75 4.27
N GLU A 74 -7.86 9.15 5.42
CA GLU A 74 -6.86 8.61 6.34
C GLU A 74 -6.38 7.24 5.86
N GLN A 75 -5.19 7.19 5.26
CA GLN A 75 -4.61 5.94 4.81
C GLN A 75 -3.75 5.34 5.92
N LYS A 76 -4.21 4.24 6.52
CA LYS A 76 -3.39 3.42 7.40
C LYS A 76 -2.44 2.57 6.58
N LEU A 77 -1.13 2.84 6.71
CA LEU A 77 -0.06 2.08 6.11
C LEU A 77 0.56 1.19 7.20
N THR A 78 0.54 -0.12 6.97
CA THR A 78 1.25 -1.10 7.78
C THR A 78 2.48 -1.56 7.00
N THR A 79 3.65 -1.40 7.59
CA THR A 79 4.92 -1.83 7.01
C THR A 79 5.55 -2.87 7.91
N ASP A 80 5.73 -4.07 7.37
CA ASP A 80 6.43 -5.16 8.04
C ASP A 80 7.91 -5.11 7.68
N LEU A 81 8.75 -4.84 8.67
CA LEU A 81 10.20 -4.90 8.55
C LEU A 81 10.69 -6.23 9.12
N TRP A 82 11.52 -6.92 8.35
CA TRP A 82 12.09 -8.22 8.73
C TRP A 82 13.61 -8.13 8.84
N PRO A 83 14.15 -7.44 9.86
CA PRO A 83 15.59 -7.39 10.08
C PRO A 83 16.14 -8.77 10.43
N ALA A 84 17.32 -9.06 9.90
CA ALA A 84 18.08 -10.26 10.20
C ALA A 84 19.58 -9.98 10.01
N ARG A 85 20.43 -10.74 10.69
CA ARG A 85 21.88 -10.73 10.45
C ARG A 85 22.24 -11.90 9.54
N ARG A 86 23.18 -11.70 8.64
CA ARG A 86 23.77 -12.81 7.89
C ARG A 86 24.61 -13.68 8.83
N THR A 87 24.50 -14.99 8.68
CA THR A 87 25.39 -15.95 9.35
C THR A 87 26.73 -15.97 8.62
N GLY A 88 27.82 -15.60 9.30
CA GLY A 88 29.18 -15.53 8.74
C GLY A 88 29.71 -14.12 8.66
#